data_AF-I3TDR8-F1
#
_entry.id   AF-I3TDR8-F1
#
_cell.length_a   1.000
_cell.length_b   1.000
_cell.length_c   1.000
_cell.angle_alpha   90.00
_cell.angle_beta   90.00
_cell.angle_gamma   90.00
#
_symmetry.space_group_name_H-M   'P 1'
#
loop_
_entity.id
_entity.type
_entity.pdbx_description
1 polymer ?
#
loop_
_entity_poly.entity_id
_entity_poly.type
_entity_poly.pdbx_seq_one_letter_code
_entity_poly.pdbx_strand_id
1 'polypeptide(L)'
;MVKGVVHVSTVVKSFLYGVYLAVDTPIKPGGYHRLRVDLESVSLVCNSISVSDLVNEATSIGERVRRGDLSLPSVELGRFLNKALREAFRWCGRVYPSLIVPSLLYAFSLGYTGTESILRDHAQVKRVLENLLSANRPGDIKTFLDALRSVHRTDMLDHLASTDLTGVTLISSTVSFSEVFRVLSSKWPAFTLLDTHEFPVIGLLKNMLNYKKRFKSAEASILATYLDLITPRIPVNLRGAVRELVEKDLASREAAKRLLEVDAEVRRQGFSFNEYVEELAVLTFLAIYEGLLTA
;
A
#
# COMPACT_ATOMS: atom_id res chain seq x y z
N MET A 1 18.24 18.94 20.69
CA MET A 1 18.16 18.13 19.45
C MET A 1 16.93 18.56 18.68
N VAL A 2 17.10 19.35 17.63
CA VAL A 2 16.01 19.69 16.72
C VAL A 2 15.74 18.44 15.88
N LYS A 3 14.60 17.77 16.09
CA LYS A 3 14.17 16.65 15.25
C LYS A 3 14.01 17.15 13.81
N GLY A 4 14.43 16.33 12.84
CA GLY A 4 14.36 16.62 11.41
C GLY A 4 12.97 17.07 10.96
N VAL A 5 12.95 18.04 10.05
CA VAL A 5 11.70 18.51 9.43
C VAL A 5 11.38 17.55 8.29
N VAL A 6 10.29 16.79 8.43
CA VAL A 6 9.74 16.04 7.29
C VAL A 6 9.29 17.07 6.26
N HIS A 7 9.97 17.10 5.12
CA HIS A 7 9.52 17.94 4.02
C HIS A 7 8.31 17.28 3.38
N VAL A 8 7.14 17.91 3.48
CA VAL A 8 5.89 17.37 2.92
C VAL A 8 6.02 17.05 1.42
N SER A 9 6.80 17.86 0.70
CA SER A 9 7.12 17.61 -0.70
C SER A 9 7.89 16.31 -0.94
N THR A 10 8.68 15.83 0.02
CA THR A 10 9.36 14.52 -0.04
C THR A 10 8.35 13.39 0.04
N VAL A 11 7.39 13.43 0.98
CA VAL A 11 6.39 12.37 1.14
C VAL A 11 5.57 12.19 -0.14
N VAL A 12 5.09 13.29 -0.73
CA VAL A 12 4.30 13.26 -1.97
C VAL A 12 5.13 12.74 -3.14
N LYS A 13 6.38 13.20 -3.31
CA LYS A 13 7.28 12.72 -4.36
C LYS A 13 7.57 11.23 -4.20
N SER A 14 7.85 10.77 -2.99
CA SER A 14 8.07 9.36 -2.69
C SER A 14 6.84 8.53 -2.99
N PHE A 15 5.65 9.04 -2.70
CA PHE A 15 4.40 8.37 -3.01
C PHE A 15 4.20 8.20 -4.52
N LEU A 16 4.23 9.30 -5.28
CA LEU A 16 4.04 9.26 -6.72
C LEU A 16 5.09 8.40 -7.42
N TYR A 17 6.37 8.59 -7.06
CA TYR A 17 7.47 7.85 -7.68
C TYR A 17 7.47 6.38 -7.28
N GLY A 18 7.13 6.06 -6.02
CA GLY A 18 7.01 4.69 -5.55
C GLY A 18 5.91 3.91 -6.27
N VAL A 19 4.74 4.53 -6.47
CA VAL A 19 3.64 3.92 -7.25
C VAL A 19 4.08 3.72 -8.70
N TYR A 20 4.68 4.73 -9.32
CA TYR A 20 5.20 4.63 -10.69
C TYR A 20 6.16 3.44 -10.84
N LEU A 21 7.16 3.30 -9.97
CA LEU A 21 8.14 2.21 -10.05
C LEU A 21 7.50 0.83 -9.80
N ALA A 22 6.56 0.71 -8.85
CA ALA A 22 5.87 -0.55 -8.60
C ALA A 22 5.02 -1.00 -9.79
N VAL A 23 4.44 -0.06 -10.54
CA VAL A 23 3.66 -0.35 -11.75
C VAL A 23 4.59 -0.65 -12.93
N ASP A 24 5.57 0.23 -13.19
CA ASP A 24 6.46 0.21 -14.36
C ASP A 24 7.64 -0.78 -14.25
N THR A 25 7.70 -1.57 -13.18
CA THR A 25 8.75 -2.59 -13.01
C THR A 25 8.67 -3.71 -14.06
N PRO A 26 9.79 -4.45 -14.26
CA PRO A 26 9.90 -5.56 -15.23
C PRO A 26 8.84 -6.65 -15.01
N ILE A 27 8.88 -7.71 -15.84
CA ILE A 27 7.83 -8.76 -15.85
C ILE A 27 7.57 -9.31 -14.45
N LYS A 28 6.37 -9.01 -13.92
CA LYS A 28 5.84 -9.47 -12.62
C LYS A 28 4.84 -10.59 -12.90
N PRO A 29 5.19 -11.89 -12.70
CA PRO A 29 4.30 -12.99 -13.02
C PRO A 29 2.93 -12.86 -12.36
N GLY A 30 1.86 -12.91 -13.15
CA GLY A 30 0.47 -12.79 -12.72
C GLY A 30 0.02 -11.37 -12.33
N GLY A 31 0.92 -10.38 -12.29
CA GLY A 31 0.63 -8.98 -11.95
C GLY A 31 0.77 -8.03 -13.15
N TYR A 32 0.51 -6.73 -12.96
CA TYR A 32 0.77 -5.72 -14.00
C TYR A 32 2.27 -5.54 -14.25
N HIS A 33 2.72 -5.30 -15.48
CA HIS A 33 4.12 -5.00 -15.77
C HIS A 33 4.29 -4.28 -17.12
N ARG A 34 5.47 -3.68 -17.34
CA ARG A 34 5.77 -2.82 -18.51
C ARG A 34 5.41 -3.41 -19.88
N LEU A 35 5.57 -4.73 -20.06
CA LEU A 35 5.25 -5.41 -21.33
C LEU A 35 3.75 -5.72 -21.56
N ARG A 36 2.90 -5.45 -20.57
CA ARG A 36 1.45 -5.62 -20.65
C ARG A 36 0.79 -4.28 -20.37
N VAL A 37 0.32 -3.62 -21.42
CA VAL A 37 -0.50 -2.41 -21.28
C VAL A 37 -1.85 -2.84 -20.75
N ASP A 38 -2.08 -2.61 -19.46
CA ASP A 38 -3.34 -2.87 -18.78
C ASP A 38 -3.95 -1.53 -18.35
N LEU A 39 -5.23 -1.29 -18.65
CA LEU A 39 -5.91 -0.06 -18.22
C LEU A 39 -5.92 0.06 -16.69
N GLU A 40 -5.85 -1.07 -15.99
CA GLU A 40 -5.78 -1.13 -14.54
C GLU A 40 -4.46 -0.54 -14.00
N SER A 41 -3.34 -0.72 -14.72
CA SER A 41 -2.04 -0.20 -14.32
C SER A 41 -1.98 1.33 -14.46
N VAL A 42 -2.54 1.87 -15.55
CA VAL A 42 -2.75 3.30 -15.75
C VAL A 42 -3.67 3.87 -14.67
N SER A 43 -4.73 3.13 -14.32
CA SER A 43 -5.68 3.55 -13.29
C SER A 43 -5.02 3.64 -11.90
N LEU A 44 -4.09 2.75 -11.55
CA LEU A 44 -3.32 2.85 -10.29
C LEU A 44 -2.47 4.13 -10.24
N VAL A 45 -1.74 4.44 -11.31
CA VAL A 45 -0.96 5.68 -11.40
C VAL A 45 -1.89 6.90 -11.34
N CYS A 46 -3.01 6.89 -12.07
CA CYS A 46 -4.03 7.93 -11.99
C CYS A 46 -4.53 8.14 -10.56
N ASN A 47 -4.86 7.06 -9.84
CA ASN A 47 -5.31 7.13 -8.45
C ASN A 47 -4.25 7.83 -7.59
N SER A 48 -2.97 7.49 -7.74
CA SER A 48 -1.89 8.16 -6.99
C SER A 48 -1.76 9.66 -7.30
N ILE A 49 -1.88 10.05 -8.57
CA ILE A 49 -1.84 11.46 -8.96
C ILE A 49 -3.05 12.21 -8.38
N SER A 50 -4.25 11.63 -8.50
CA SER A 50 -5.49 12.27 -8.07
C SER A 50 -5.55 12.55 -6.56
N VAL A 51 -4.85 11.76 -5.74
CA VAL A 51 -4.82 11.93 -4.28
C VAL A 51 -3.52 12.55 -3.76
N SER A 52 -2.64 13.08 -4.62
CA SER A 52 -1.35 13.64 -4.18
C SER A 52 -1.49 14.79 -3.19
N ASP A 53 -2.48 15.66 -3.43
CA ASP A 53 -2.78 16.79 -2.53
C ASP A 53 -3.32 16.31 -1.19
N LEU A 54 -4.00 15.17 -1.17
CA LEU A 54 -4.49 14.54 0.06
C LEU A 54 -3.37 13.82 0.80
N VAL A 55 -2.36 13.30 0.12
CA VAL A 55 -1.13 12.82 0.78
C VAL A 55 -0.42 13.98 1.49
N ASN A 56 -0.32 15.14 0.83
CA ASN A 56 0.20 16.38 1.43
C ASN A 56 -0.65 16.82 2.64
N GLU A 57 -1.97 16.81 2.50
CA GLU A 57 -2.92 17.12 3.58
C GLU A 57 -2.76 16.15 4.76
N ALA A 58 -2.66 14.83 4.51
CA ALA A 58 -2.48 13.82 5.54
C ALA A 58 -1.22 14.08 6.38
N THR A 59 -0.09 14.33 5.73
CA THR A 59 1.17 14.67 6.40
C THR A 59 1.04 15.96 7.21
N SER A 60 0.41 17.00 6.65
CA SER A 60 0.18 18.27 7.36
C SER A 60 -0.71 18.10 8.60
N ILE A 61 -1.79 17.31 8.50
CA ILE A 61 -2.64 16.98 9.65
C ILE A 61 -1.80 16.25 10.71
N GLY A 62 -1.02 15.24 10.31
CA GLY A 62 -0.11 14.54 11.22
C GLY A 62 0.82 15.49 11.96
N GLU A 63 1.45 16.43 11.25
CA GLU A 63 2.31 17.45 11.85
C GLU A 63 1.58 18.36 12.83
N ARG A 64 0.37 18.80 12.51
CA ARG A 64 -0.44 19.64 13.41
C ARG A 64 -0.79 18.89 14.69
N VAL A 65 -1.10 17.60 14.58
CA VAL A 65 -1.34 16.76 15.77
C VAL A 65 -0.06 16.61 16.60
N ARG A 66 1.09 16.39 15.95
CA ARG A 66 2.40 16.35 16.62
C ARG A 66 2.72 17.63 17.39
N ARG A 67 2.35 18.79 16.84
CA ARG A 67 2.58 20.11 17.45
C ARG A 67 1.58 20.46 18.56
N GLY A 68 0.49 19.70 18.68
CA GLY A 68 -0.60 19.97 19.61
C GLY A 68 -1.64 20.96 19.09
N ASP A 69 -1.55 21.37 17.82
CA ASP A 69 -2.51 22.29 17.17
C ASP A 69 -3.85 21.61 16.85
N LEU A 70 -3.86 20.27 16.83
CA LEU A 70 -5.03 19.43 16.59
C LEU A 70 -4.96 18.21 17.51
N SER A 71 -6.05 17.81 18.15
CA SER A 71 -6.05 16.55 18.90
C SER A 71 -6.25 15.36 17.96
N LEU A 72 -5.63 14.21 18.24
CA LEU A 72 -5.79 13.01 17.42
C LEU A 72 -7.27 12.56 17.31
N PRO A 73 -8.08 12.56 18.39
CA PRO A 73 -9.51 12.28 18.28
C PRO A 73 -10.29 13.32 17.45
N SER A 74 -9.67 14.45 17.10
CA SER A 74 -10.26 15.45 16.22
C SER A 74 -10.06 15.20 14.73
N VAL A 75 -9.23 14.21 14.38
CA VAL A 75 -9.03 13.79 13.00
C VAL A 75 -10.25 13.00 12.54
N GLU A 76 -11.03 13.57 11.62
CA GLU A 76 -12.20 12.92 11.02
C GLU A 76 -11.78 11.92 9.95
N LEU A 77 -11.19 10.80 10.37
CA LEU A 77 -10.56 9.86 9.45
C LEU A 77 -11.56 9.31 8.40
N GLY A 78 -12.80 9.01 8.80
CA GLY A 78 -13.83 8.54 7.87
C GLY A 78 -14.15 9.57 6.78
N ARG A 79 -14.26 10.85 7.16
CA ARG A 79 -14.48 11.95 6.20
C ARG A 79 -13.27 12.16 5.29
N PHE A 80 -12.07 12.07 5.84
CA PHE A 80 -10.82 12.23 5.09
C PHE A 80 -10.65 11.13 4.04
N LEU A 81 -10.87 9.86 4.42
CA LEU A 81 -10.84 8.74 3.47
C LEU A 81 -11.95 8.85 2.42
N ASN A 82 -13.16 9.27 2.81
CA ASN A 82 -14.25 9.51 1.86
C ASN A 82 -13.89 10.57 0.80
N LYS A 83 -13.31 11.69 1.23
CA LYS A 83 -12.80 12.74 0.33
C LYS A 83 -11.81 12.16 -0.68
N ALA A 84 -10.86 11.33 -0.22
CA ALA A 84 -9.86 10.71 -1.08
C ALA A 84 -10.43 9.74 -2.11
N LEU A 85 -11.30 8.83 -1.69
CA LEU A 85 -11.89 7.87 -2.60
C LEU A 85 -12.76 8.55 -3.65
N ARG A 86 -13.53 9.57 -3.27
CA ARG A 86 -14.36 10.36 -4.21
C ARG A 86 -13.53 11.19 -5.18
N GLU A 87 -12.42 11.76 -4.72
CA GLU A 87 -11.51 12.49 -5.60
C GLU A 87 -10.91 11.55 -6.65
N ALA A 88 -10.40 10.39 -6.22
CA ALA A 88 -9.90 9.38 -7.14
C ALA A 88 -10.97 8.89 -8.13
N PHE A 89 -12.21 8.71 -7.66
CA PHE A 89 -13.32 8.32 -8.54
C PHE A 89 -13.62 9.38 -9.59
N ARG A 90 -13.63 10.67 -9.21
CA ARG A 90 -13.91 11.79 -10.13
C ARG A 90 -12.88 11.85 -11.26
N TRP A 91 -11.61 11.61 -10.96
CA TRP A 91 -10.53 11.71 -11.94
C TRP A 91 -10.32 10.44 -12.74
N CYS A 92 -10.42 9.27 -12.10
CA CYS A 92 -9.96 8.01 -12.69
C CYS A 92 -11.10 7.04 -13.03
N GLY A 93 -12.31 7.26 -12.53
CA GLY A 93 -13.47 6.37 -12.69
C GLY A 93 -13.37 5.07 -11.90
N ARG A 94 -12.22 4.39 -11.94
CA ARG A 94 -11.92 3.21 -11.12
C ARG A 94 -11.05 3.58 -9.92
N VAL A 95 -11.43 3.10 -8.73
CA VAL A 95 -10.75 3.43 -7.48
C VAL A 95 -10.06 2.22 -6.87
N TYR A 96 -8.87 2.44 -6.32
CA TYR A 96 -8.07 1.44 -5.60
C TYR A 96 -7.90 1.84 -4.12
N PRO A 97 -8.89 1.57 -3.24
CA PRO A 97 -8.79 1.89 -1.81
C PRO A 97 -7.61 1.20 -1.12
N SER A 98 -7.22 0.00 -1.57
CA SER A 98 -6.06 -0.73 -1.07
C SER A 98 -4.73 -0.03 -1.35
N LEU A 99 -4.64 0.78 -2.40
CA LEU A 99 -3.51 1.70 -2.59
C LEU A 99 -3.68 2.96 -1.72
N ILE A 100 -4.84 3.63 -1.87
CA ILE A 100 -5.05 4.98 -1.32
C ILE A 100 -5.04 4.99 0.21
N VAL A 101 -5.79 4.09 0.84
CA VAL A 101 -6.01 4.12 2.30
C VAL A 101 -4.70 3.87 3.04
N PRO A 102 -3.92 2.80 2.77
CA PRO A 102 -2.65 2.61 3.45
C PRO A 102 -1.67 3.76 3.22
N SER A 103 -1.55 4.26 1.98
CA SER A 103 -0.66 5.38 1.68
C SER A 103 -0.99 6.65 2.48
N LEU A 104 -2.27 7.01 2.62
CA LEU A 104 -2.69 8.17 3.41
C LEU A 104 -2.40 8.00 4.90
N LEU A 105 -2.63 6.81 5.46
CA LEU A 105 -2.39 6.52 6.88
C LEU A 105 -0.89 6.51 7.22
N TYR A 106 -0.05 6.04 6.31
CA TYR A 106 1.40 6.19 6.44
C TYR A 106 1.84 7.64 6.27
N ALA A 107 1.33 8.38 5.30
CA ALA A 107 1.65 9.79 5.11
C ALA A 107 1.31 10.63 6.36
N PHE A 108 0.15 10.37 6.98
CA PHE A 108 -0.21 10.92 8.29
C PHE A 108 0.81 10.53 9.36
N SER A 109 1.13 9.24 9.48
CA SER A 109 2.05 8.73 10.49
C SER A 109 3.45 9.32 10.36
N LEU A 110 3.93 9.55 9.15
CA LEU A 110 5.20 10.22 8.89
C LEU A 110 5.17 11.68 9.37
N GLY A 111 4.11 12.43 9.05
CA GLY A 111 3.92 13.80 9.56
C GLY A 111 3.80 13.88 11.09
N TYR A 112 3.07 12.93 11.69
CA TYR A 112 2.90 12.84 13.14
C TYR A 112 4.20 12.49 13.86
N THR A 113 4.99 11.56 13.32
CA THR A 113 6.23 11.15 13.98
C THR A 113 7.35 12.15 13.75
N GLY A 114 7.35 12.84 12.60
CA GLY A 114 8.48 13.62 12.14
C GLY A 114 9.72 12.76 11.86
N THR A 115 9.53 11.45 11.56
CA THR A 115 10.63 10.53 11.35
C THR A 115 11.26 10.70 9.98
N GLU A 116 12.58 10.68 9.90
CA GLU A 116 13.34 10.59 8.64
C GLU A 116 13.62 9.14 8.23
N SER A 117 13.39 8.17 9.13
CA SER A 117 13.65 6.74 8.88
C SER A 117 12.62 5.89 9.61
N ILE A 118 11.70 5.33 8.84
CA ILE A 118 10.72 4.32 9.23
C ILE A 118 11.42 3.11 9.84
N LEU A 119 12.54 2.64 9.28
CA LEU A 119 13.24 1.46 9.82
C LEU A 119 13.81 1.73 11.22
N ARG A 120 14.37 2.91 11.45
CA ARG A 120 14.92 3.31 12.75
C ARG A 120 13.82 3.57 13.77
N ASP A 121 12.79 4.32 13.38
CA ASP A 121 11.76 4.83 14.29
C ASP A 121 10.45 4.00 14.21
N HIS A 122 10.55 2.74 13.76
CA HIS A 122 9.40 1.86 13.46
C HIS A 122 8.43 1.69 14.63
N ALA A 123 8.92 1.65 15.87
CA ALA A 123 8.07 1.54 17.06
C ALA A 123 7.17 2.78 17.24
N GLN A 124 7.68 3.97 16.89
CA GLN A 124 6.90 5.20 16.96
C GLN A 124 5.86 5.24 15.83
N VAL A 125 6.24 4.85 14.61
CA VAL A 125 5.32 4.76 13.46
C VAL A 125 4.18 3.76 13.76
N LYS A 126 4.52 2.57 14.25
CA LYS A 126 3.54 1.55 14.69
C LYS A 126 2.54 2.11 15.70
N ARG A 127 3.03 2.75 16.77
CA ARG A 127 2.18 3.32 17.81
C ARG A 127 1.23 4.39 17.28
N VAL A 128 1.70 5.22 16.34
CA VAL A 128 0.85 6.25 15.72
C VAL A 128 -0.25 5.61 14.88
N LEU A 129 0.07 4.58 14.08
CA LEU A 129 -0.94 3.83 13.33
C LEU A 129 -1.95 3.17 14.27
N GLU A 130 -1.50 2.52 15.35
CA GLU A 130 -2.38 1.92 16.36
C GLU A 130 -3.35 2.94 16.93
N ASN A 131 -2.84 4.10 17.34
CA ASN A 131 -3.65 5.17 17.91
C ASN A 131 -4.62 5.76 16.87
N LEU A 132 -4.18 5.98 15.64
CA LEU A 132 -5.01 6.53 14.56
C LEU A 132 -6.15 5.57 14.18
N LEU A 133 -5.87 4.27 14.06
CA LEU A 133 -6.84 3.23 13.72
C LEU A 133 -7.82 2.91 14.86
N SER A 134 -7.45 3.27 16.09
CA SER A 134 -8.30 3.12 17.28
C SER A 134 -9.08 4.38 17.63
N ALA A 135 -8.65 5.55 17.15
CA ALA A 135 -9.27 6.85 17.42
C ALA A 135 -10.54 7.10 16.59
N ASN A 136 -11.43 6.11 16.52
CA ASN A 136 -12.66 6.18 15.75
C ASN A 136 -13.67 7.14 16.39
N ARG A 137 -14.19 8.09 15.60
CA ARG A 137 -15.40 8.83 15.99
C ARG A 137 -16.65 8.01 15.66
N PRO A 138 -17.75 8.19 16.41
CA PRO A 138 -19.05 7.64 16.02
C PRO A 138 -19.38 8.03 14.57
N GLY A 139 -19.59 7.04 13.70
CA GLY A 139 -19.93 7.24 12.30
C GLY A 139 -18.77 7.33 11.31
N ASP A 140 -17.51 7.31 11.75
CA ASP A 140 -16.35 7.30 10.82
C ASP A 140 -16.35 6.06 9.93
N ILE A 141 -16.56 4.89 10.53
CA ILE A 141 -16.65 3.63 9.79
C ILE A 141 -17.80 3.69 8.78
N LYS A 142 -18.99 4.14 9.20
CA LYS A 142 -20.14 4.30 8.30
C LYS A 142 -19.80 5.21 7.13
N THR A 143 -19.14 6.34 7.39
CA THR A 143 -18.71 7.30 6.36
C THR A 143 -17.75 6.65 5.35
N PHE A 144 -16.83 5.82 5.82
CA PHE A 144 -15.93 5.05 4.95
C PHE A 144 -16.68 4.04 4.08
N LEU A 145 -17.65 3.31 4.64
CA LEU A 145 -18.45 2.35 3.87
C LEU A 145 -19.35 3.04 2.84
N ASP A 146 -19.93 4.17 3.20
CA ASP A 146 -20.69 5.01 2.27
C ASP A 146 -19.78 5.55 1.15
N ALA A 147 -18.51 5.82 1.45
CA ALA A 147 -17.51 6.16 0.45
C ALA A 147 -17.27 4.99 -0.53
N LEU A 148 -17.00 3.78 -0.03
CA LEU A 148 -16.83 2.58 -0.86
C LEU A 148 -18.04 2.35 -1.78
N ARG A 149 -19.26 2.53 -1.25
CA ARG A 149 -20.50 2.43 -2.04
C ARG A 149 -20.54 3.48 -3.15
N SER A 150 -20.18 4.73 -2.83
CA SER A 150 -20.22 5.84 -3.79
C SER A 150 -19.19 5.74 -4.92
N VAL A 151 -18.14 4.93 -4.73
CA VAL A 151 -17.10 4.68 -5.75
C VAL A 151 -17.19 3.28 -6.36
N HIS A 152 -18.36 2.64 -6.23
CA HIS A 152 -18.68 1.33 -6.80
C HIS A 152 -17.74 0.18 -6.39
N ARG A 153 -17.18 0.23 -5.17
CA ARG A 153 -16.42 -0.90 -4.57
C ARG A 153 -17.36 -1.84 -3.82
N THR A 154 -18.34 -2.37 -4.55
CA THR A 154 -19.30 -3.36 -4.04
C THR A 154 -18.61 -4.66 -3.64
N ASP A 155 -17.55 -5.06 -4.35
CA ASP A 155 -16.70 -6.19 -4.02
C ASP A 155 -16.14 -6.13 -2.59
N MET A 156 -15.66 -4.96 -2.15
CA MET A 156 -15.18 -4.73 -0.78
C MET A 156 -16.32 -4.73 0.23
N LEU A 157 -17.47 -4.16 -0.12
CA LEU A 157 -18.65 -4.14 0.76
C LEU A 157 -19.23 -5.54 0.97
N ASP A 158 -19.35 -6.33 -0.09
CA ASP A 158 -19.85 -7.71 -0.05
C ASP A 158 -18.92 -8.59 0.78
N HIS A 159 -17.59 -8.39 0.65
CA HIS A 159 -16.61 -9.08 1.47
C HIS A 159 -16.77 -8.75 2.96
N LEU A 160 -16.90 -7.47 3.32
CA LEU A 160 -17.15 -7.05 4.70
C LEU A 160 -18.47 -7.63 5.25
N ALA A 161 -19.53 -7.63 4.43
CA ALA A 161 -20.81 -8.20 4.82
C ALA A 161 -20.73 -9.72 5.05
N SER A 162 -19.91 -10.44 4.27
CA SER A 162 -19.72 -11.89 4.40
C SER A 162 -18.99 -12.33 5.66
N THR A 163 -18.36 -11.40 6.38
CA THR A 163 -17.64 -11.66 7.64
C THR A 163 -18.34 -11.02 8.84
N ASP A 164 -19.67 -10.89 8.80
CA ASP A 164 -20.52 -10.31 9.84
C ASP A 164 -20.26 -8.82 10.18
N LEU A 165 -19.48 -8.10 9.37
CA LEU A 165 -19.37 -6.64 9.43
C LEU A 165 -20.46 -6.01 8.55
N THR A 166 -21.72 -6.16 8.98
CA THR A 166 -22.90 -5.62 8.29
C THR A 166 -23.33 -4.28 8.88
N GLY A 167 -24.24 -3.57 8.18
CA GLY A 167 -24.73 -2.27 8.61
C GLY A 167 -25.26 -2.22 10.05
N VAL A 168 -25.67 -3.34 10.65
CA VAL A 168 -26.18 -3.40 12.03
C VAL A 168 -25.06 -3.52 13.08
N THR A 169 -24.02 -4.33 12.84
CA THR A 169 -22.81 -4.44 13.68
C THR A 169 -21.92 -3.20 13.61
N LEU A 170 -21.99 -2.45 12.51
CA LEU A 170 -21.23 -1.21 12.30
C LEU A 170 -21.86 0.02 12.98
N ILE A 171 -23.15 -0.05 13.35
CA ILE A 171 -23.87 1.01 14.07
C ILE A 171 -23.64 0.90 15.59
N SER A 172 -23.33 -0.29 16.12
CA SER A 172 -23.17 -0.52 17.57
C SER A 172 -21.84 -0.04 18.19
N SER A 173 -21.11 0.87 17.53
CA SER A 173 -19.95 1.62 18.07
C SER A 173 -18.70 0.82 18.50
N THR A 174 -18.64 -0.51 18.30
CA THR A 174 -17.50 -1.34 18.73
C THR A 174 -16.46 -1.62 17.65
N VAL A 175 -16.78 -1.43 16.36
CA VAL A 175 -15.88 -1.79 15.26
C VAL A 175 -14.84 -0.68 15.02
N SER A 176 -13.55 -1.05 15.09
CA SER A 176 -12.41 -0.15 14.82
C SER A 176 -12.02 -0.13 13.34
N PHE A 177 -11.26 0.87 12.87
CA PHE A 177 -10.69 0.81 11.51
C PHE A 177 -9.67 -0.33 11.39
N SER A 178 -8.97 -0.64 12.49
CA SER A 178 -8.07 -1.81 12.57
C SER A 178 -8.81 -3.10 12.21
N GLU A 179 -10.03 -3.28 12.73
CA GLU A 179 -10.83 -4.48 12.44
C GLU A 179 -11.34 -4.52 11.00
N VAL A 180 -11.82 -3.40 10.47
CA VAL A 180 -12.25 -3.31 9.06
C VAL A 180 -11.10 -3.62 8.11
N PHE A 181 -9.93 -3.02 8.31
CA PHE A 181 -8.77 -3.21 7.44
C PHE A 181 -8.18 -4.62 7.57
N ARG A 182 -8.23 -5.23 8.76
CA ARG A 182 -7.88 -6.65 8.96
C ARG A 182 -8.79 -7.59 8.18
N VAL A 183 -10.09 -7.30 8.08
CA VAL A 183 -11.00 -8.10 7.24
C VAL A 183 -10.68 -7.90 5.76
N LEU A 184 -10.49 -6.66 5.32
CA LEU A 184 -10.15 -6.35 3.92
C LEU A 184 -8.81 -6.97 3.49
N SER A 185 -7.84 -7.07 4.40
CA SER A 185 -6.50 -7.59 4.08
C SER A 185 -6.49 -9.05 3.60
N SER A 186 -7.52 -9.83 3.92
CA SER A 186 -7.67 -11.20 3.43
C SER A 186 -7.86 -11.31 1.91
N LYS A 187 -8.38 -10.27 1.25
CA LYS A 187 -8.54 -10.20 -0.22
C LYS A 187 -7.70 -9.12 -0.88
N TRP A 188 -7.42 -8.02 -0.18
CA TRP A 188 -6.62 -6.90 -0.68
C TRP A 188 -5.34 -6.76 0.16
N PRO A 189 -4.23 -7.41 -0.24
CA PRO A 189 -3.04 -7.58 0.60
C PRO A 189 -2.40 -6.28 1.09
N ALA A 190 -2.58 -5.17 0.38
CA ALA A 190 -2.04 -3.88 0.80
C ALA A 190 -2.54 -3.42 2.19
N PHE A 191 -3.73 -3.86 2.63
CA PHE A 191 -4.21 -3.59 3.99
C PHE A 191 -3.43 -4.36 5.07
N THR A 192 -2.71 -5.44 4.73
CA THR A 192 -1.84 -6.14 5.70
C THR A 192 -0.72 -5.24 6.22
N LEU A 193 -0.30 -4.24 5.44
CA LEU A 193 0.70 -3.26 5.87
C LEU A 193 0.20 -2.45 7.07
N LEU A 194 -1.11 -2.27 7.21
CA LEU A 194 -1.73 -1.58 8.33
C LEU A 194 -1.94 -2.46 9.57
N ASP A 195 -1.63 -3.76 9.49
CA ASP A 195 -1.70 -4.65 10.65
C ASP A 195 -0.57 -4.28 11.62
N THR A 196 -0.94 -3.65 12.72
CA THR A 196 0.01 -3.23 13.73
C THR A 196 0.42 -4.37 14.66
N HIS A 197 -0.30 -5.48 14.72
CA HIS A 197 0.06 -6.62 15.56
C HIS A 197 1.32 -7.29 15.01
N GLU A 198 1.28 -7.74 13.76
CA GLU A 198 2.41 -8.36 13.07
C GLU A 198 3.40 -7.33 12.52
N PHE A 199 2.90 -6.16 12.12
CA PHE A 199 3.67 -5.05 11.54
C PHE A 199 4.63 -5.48 10.42
N PRO A 200 4.13 -6.19 9.38
CA PRO A 200 4.95 -6.86 8.37
C PRO A 200 5.77 -5.88 7.51
N VAL A 201 5.33 -4.62 7.43
CA VAL A 201 5.99 -3.55 6.65
C VAL A 201 7.48 -3.45 6.91
N ILE A 202 7.94 -3.64 8.16
CA ILE A 202 9.36 -3.53 8.51
C ILE A 202 10.17 -4.72 7.95
N GLY A 203 9.61 -5.93 8.02
CA GLY A 203 10.23 -7.11 7.42
C GLY A 203 10.35 -6.95 5.90
N LEU A 204 9.28 -6.48 5.26
CA LEU A 204 9.23 -6.24 3.81
C LEU A 204 10.21 -5.14 3.37
N LEU A 205 10.29 -4.02 4.09
CA LEU A 205 11.27 -2.95 3.80
C LEU A 205 12.72 -3.45 3.97
N LYS A 206 13.00 -4.25 5.01
CA LYS A 206 14.32 -4.86 5.21
C LYS A 206 14.67 -5.84 4.07
N ASN A 207 13.72 -6.65 3.61
CA ASN A 207 13.93 -7.53 2.47
C ASN A 207 14.25 -6.73 1.21
N MET A 208 13.50 -5.68 0.94
CA MET A 208 13.75 -4.79 -0.20
C MET A 208 15.14 -4.14 -0.14
N LEU A 209 15.58 -3.69 1.04
CA LEU A 209 16.93 -3.18 1.26
C LEU A 209 18.00 -4.25 1.00
N ASN A 210 17.78 -5.48 1.45
CA ASN A 210 18.71 -6.59 1.20
C ASN A 210 18.81 -6.90 -0.31
N TYR A 211 17.70 -6.89 -1.03
CA TYR A 211 17.70 -7.02 -2.49
C TYR A 211 18.39 -5.85 -3.18
N LYS A 212 18.24 -4.61 -2.70
CA LYS A 212 18.98 -3.46 -3.24
C LYS A 212 20.48 -3.62 -3.07
N LYS A 213 20.94 -4.13 -1.94
CA LYS A 213 22.36 -4.43 -1.71
C LYS A 213 22.87 -5.53 -2.64
N ARG A 214 22.06 -6.59 -2.82
CA ARG A 214 22.40 -7.74 -3.69
C ARG A 214 22.48 -7.35 -5.16
N PHE A 215 21.41 -6.76 -5.70
CA PHE A 215 21.28 -6.49 -7.14
C PHE A 215 21.82 -5.14 -7.58
N LYS A 216 22.04 -4.21 -6.63
CA LYS A 216 22.41 -2.81 -6.89
C LYS A 216 21.41 -2.05 -7.77
N SER A 217 20.25 -2.62 -8.09
CA SER A 217 19.20 -2.05 -8.95
C SER A 217 17.88 -1.89 -8.18
N ALA A 218 17.25 -0.72 -8.29
CA ALA A 218 15.94 -0.48 -7.68
C ALA A 218 14.86 -1.37 -8.32
N GLU A 219 14.83 -1.46 -9.65
CA GLU A 219 13.86 -2.28 -10.39
C GLU A 219 13.98 -3.76 -10.01
N ALA A 220 15.20 -4.30 -9.95
CA ALA A 220 15.43 -5.69 -9.55
C ALA A 220 15.02 -5.95 -8.10
N SER A 221 15.18 -4.96 -7.22
CA SER A 221 14.80 -5.08 -5.80
C SER A 221 13.30 -5.11 -5.63
N ILE A 222 12.58 -4.22 -6.31
CA ILE A 222 11.12 -4.18 -6.31
C ILE A 222 10.58 -5.49 -6.89
N LEU A 223 11.16 -5.98 -7.99
CA LEU A 223 10.77 -7.26 -8.58
C LEU A 223 11.02 -8.44 -7.64
N ALA A 224 12.19 -8.53 -7.01
CA ALA A 224 12.49 -9.60 -6.06
C ALA A 224 11.51 -9.59 -4.87
N THR A 225 11.21 -8.40 -4.34
CA THR A 225 10.20 -8.25 -3.29
C THR A 225 8.82 -8.71 -3.75
N TYR A 226 8.41 -8.36 -4.98
CA TYR A 226 7.15 -8.87 -5.54
C TYR A 226 7.14 -10.40 -5.64
N LEU A 227 8.21 -11.00 -6.13
CA LEU A 227 8.32 -12.47 -6.25
C LEU A 227 8.21 -13.15 -4.89
N ASP A 228 8.80 -12.59 -3.84
CA ASP A 228 8.64 -13.08 -2.47
C ASP A 228 7.20 -13.00 -1.98
N LEU A 229 6.51 -11.86 -2.23
CA LEU A 229 5.11 -11.67 -1.84
C LEU A 229 4.19 -12.73 -2.45
N ILE A 230 4.40 -13.07 -3.73
CA ILE A 230 3.53 -14.02 -4.44
C ILE A 230 3.97 -15.48 -4.30
N THR A 231 5.21 -15.77 -3.90
CA THR A 231 5.75 -17.15 -3.83
C THR A 231 4.89 -18.10 -2.97
N PRO A 232 4.34 -17.68 -1.82
CA PRO A 232 3.44 -18.54 -1.03
C PRO A 232 2.12 -18.87 -1.75
N ARG A 233 1.72 -18.05 -2.73
CA ARG A 233 0.40 -18.08 -3.40
C ARG A 233 0.44 -18.61 -4.82
N ILE A 234 1.61 -18.59 -5.47
CA ILE A 234 1.79 -19.16 -6.81
C ILE A 234 1.57 -20.69 -6.79
N PRO A 235 1.05 -21.28 -7.89
CA PRO A 235 0.93 -22.72 -8.05
C PRO A 235 2.19 -23.48 -7.66
N VAL A 236 2.02 -24.60 -6.96
CA VAL A 236 3.11 -25.38 -6.36
C VAL A 236 4.17 -25.78 -7.39
N ASN A 237 3.75 -26.11 -8.61
CA ASN A 237 4.64 -26.49 -9.71
C ASN A 237 5.53 -25.33 -10.22
N LEU A 238 5.19 -24.07 -9.92
CA LEU A 238 5.93 -22.88 -10.34
C LEU A 238 6.79 -22.27 -9.23
N ARG A 239 6.56 -22.65 -7.96
CA ARG A 239 7.30 -22.12 -6.81
C ARG A 239 8.81 -22.30 -6.93
N GLY A 240 9.26 -23.46 -7.41
CA GLY A 240 10.68 -23.73 -7.63
C GLY A 240 11.31 -22.75 -8.63
N ALA A 241 10.61 -22.49 -9.74
CA ALA A 241 11.08 -21.56 -10.77
C ALA A 241 11.16 -20.11 -10.26
N VAL A 242 10.19 -19.67 -9.45
CA VAL A 242 10.21 -18.32 -8.86
C VAL A 242 11.34 -18.18 -7.84
N ARG A 243 11.56 -19.17 -6.97
CA ARG A 243 12.66 -19.14 -6.00
C ARG A 243 14.02 -19.09 -6.71
N GLU A 244 14.20 -19.88 -7.76
CA GLU A 244 15.42 -19.85 -8.57
C GLU A 244 15.66 -18.47 -9.21
N LEU A 245 14.59 -17.80 -9.66
CA LEU A 245 14.67 -16.45 -10.22
C LEU A 245 15.19 -15.42 -9.20
N VAL A 246 14.70 -15.47 -7.95
CA VAL A 246 15.16 -14.58 -6.87
C VAL A 246 16.64 -14.78 -6.56
N GLU A 247 17.18 -15.98 -6.82
CA GLU A 247 18.60 -16.26 -6.62
C GLU A 247 19.50 -15.79 -7.78
N LYS A 248 18.93 -15.47 -8.95
CA LYS A 248 19.66 -15.04 -10.14
C LYS A 248 19.73 -13.53 -10.26
N ASP A 249 20.60 -13.06 -11.15
CA ASP A 249 20.59 -11.65 -11.56
C ASP A 249 19.32 -11.35 -12.36
N LEU A 250 18.35 -10.72 -11.70
CA LEU A 250 17.06 -10.34 -12.26
C LEU A 250 17.16 -9.27 -13.37
N ALA A 251 18.33 -8.62 -13.54
CA ALA A 251 18.58 -7.71 -14.65
C ALA A 251 19.00 -8.44 -15.94
N SER A 252 19.28 -9.74 -15.88
CA SER A 252 19.72 -10.52 -17.05
C SER A 252 18.60 -10.81 -18.05
N ARG A 253 18.99 -11.00 -19.32
CA ARG A 253 18.06 -11.37 -20.39
C ARG A 253 17.45 -12.75 -20.16
N GLU A 254 18.22 -13.67 -19.59
CA GLU A 254 17.81 -15.02 -19.21
C GLU A 254 16.72 -14.98 -18.13
N ALA A 255 16.90 -14.14 -17.10
CA ALA A 255 15.87 -13.92 -16.08
C ALA A 255 14.59 -13.33 -16.70
N ALA A 256 14.71 -12.32 -17.57
CA ALA A 256 13.55 -11.73 -18.25
C ALA A 256 12.77 -12.76 -19.09
N LYS A 257 13.46 -13.61 -19.86
CA LYS A 257 12.82 -14.71 -20.61
C LYS A 257 12.10 -15.68 -19.68
N ARG A 258 12.75 -16.06 -18.58
CA ARG A 258 12.17 -17.01 -17.62
C ARG A 258 10.98 -16.41 -16.87
N LEU A 259 11.01 -15.11 -16.55
CA LEU A 259 9.86 -14.40 -15.96
C LEU A 259 8.66 -14.38 -16.90
N LEU A 260 8.87 -14.20 -18.22
CA LEU A 260 7.80 -14.28 -19.22
C LEU A 260 7.19 -15.67 -19.29
N GLU A 261 8.01 -16.73 -19.25
CA GLU A 261 7.52 -18.12 -19.24
C GLU A 261 6.67 -18.40 -17.99
N VAL A 262 7.12 -17.94 -16.82
CA VAL A 262 6.37 -18.09 -15.57
C VAL A 262 5.08 -17.26 -15.60
N ASP A 263 5.11 -16.02 -16.09
CA ASP A 263 3.91 -15.19 -16.24
C ASP A 263 2.86 -15.85 -17.14
N ALA A 264 3.28 -16.34 -18.31
CA ALA A 264 2.39 -17.03 -19.23
C ALA A 264 1.74 -18.26 -18.58
N GLU A 265 2.50 -19.04 -17.83
CA GLU A 265 2.01 -20.25 -17.17
C GLU A 265 1.08 -19.95 -15.98
N VAL A 266 1.42 -18.96 -15.15
CA VAL A 266 0.54 -18.46 -14.07
C VAL A 266 -0.82 -18.07 -14.62
N ARG A 267 -0.83 -17.29 -15.70
CA ARG A 267 -2.07 -16.82 -16.33
C ARG A 267 -2.82 -17.92 -17.05
N ARG A 268 -2.12 -18.87 -17.69
CA ARG A 268 -2.74 -20.03 -18.34
C ARG A 268 -3.53 -20.88 -17.35
N GLN A 269 -3.07 -20.93 -16.09
CA GLN A 269 -3.77 -21.60 -14.99
C GLN A 269 -4.86 -20.73 -14.34
N GLY A 270 -5.13 -19.52 -14.86
CA GLY A 270 -6.19 -18.63 -14.38
C GLY A 270 -5.84 -17.79 -13.15
N PHE A 271 -4.57 -17.76 -12.74
CA PHE A 271 -4.14 -16.97 -11.58
C PHE A 271 -3.83 -15.52 -11.98
N SER A 272 -4.25 -14.59 -11.12
CA SER A 272 -3.84 -13.18 -11.14
C SER A 272 -3.39 -12.79 -9.74
N PHE A 273 -2.39 -11.92 -9.69
CA PHE A 273 -1.79 -11.37 -8.47
C PHE A 273 -1.73 -9.83 -8.57
N ASN A 274 -2.70 -9.25 -9.26
CA ASN A 274 -2.78 -7.81 -9.51
C ASN A 274 -2.88 -7.01 -8.19
N GLU A 275 -3.56 -7.54 -7.19
CA GLU A 275 -3.76 -6.94 -5.86
C GLU A 275 -2.43 -6.81 -5.09
N TYR A 276 -1.46 -7.69 -5.37
CA TYR A 276 -0.11 -7.61 -4.79
C TYR A 276 0.72 -6.47 -5.39
N VAL A 277 0.37 -5.97 -6.58
CA VAL A 277 1.01 -4.77 -7.13
C VAL A 277 0.58 -3.53 -6.34
N GLU A 278 -0.62 -3.50 -5.78
CA GLU A 278 -1.08 -2.42 -4.90
C GLU A 278 -0.30 -2.41 -3.58
N GLU A 279 -0.09 -3.59 -2.98
CA GLU A 279 0.75 -3.74 -1.79
C GLU A 279 2.19 -3.31 -2.08
N LEU A 280 2.74 -3.79 -3.20
CA LEU A 280 4.07 -3.40 -3.66
C LEU A 280 4.19 -1.89 -3.87
N ALA A 281 3.14 -1.23 -4.38
CA ALA A 281 3.13 0.21 -4.60
C ALA A 281 3.18 1.00 -3.29
N VAL A 282 2.40 0.61 -2.28
CA VAL A 282 2.48 1.21 -0.94
C VAL A 282 3.87 0.97 -0.33
N LEU A 283 4.39 -0.26 -0.43
CA LEU A 283 5.72 -0.59 0.09
C LEU A 283 6.84 0.19 -0.61
N THR A 284 6.77 0.32 -1.93
CA THR A 284 7.76 1.06 -2.73
C THR A 284 7.71 2.55 -2.40
N PHE A 285 6.53 3.12 -2.15
CA PHE A 285 6.41 4.47 -1.60
C PHE A 285 7.22 4.63 -0.31
N LEU A 286 7.01 3.75 0.67
CA LEU A 286 7.73 3.82 1.94
C LEU A 286 9.24 3.59 1.77
N ALA A 287 9.64 2.71 0.86
CA ALA A 287 11.04 2.44 0.56
C ALA A 287 11.75 3.64 -0.11
N ILE A 288 11.06 4.37 -0.99
CA ILE A 288 11.59 5.61 -1.58
C ILE A 288 11.69 6.70 -0.52
N TYR A 289 10.69 6.82 0.37
CA TYR A 289 10.75 7.75 1.50
C TYR A 289 11.95 7.48 2.42
N GLU A 290 12.18 6.22 2.74
CA GLU A 290 13.31 5.75 3.56
C GLU A 290 14.68 5.94 2.86
N GLY A 291 14.71 6.25 1.56
CA GLY A 291 15.93 6.37 0.78
C GLY A 291 16.55 5.02 0.39
N LEU A 292 15.79 3.92 0.43
CA LEU A 292 16.29 2.58 0.09
C LEU A 292 16.50 2.38 -1.41
N LEU A 293 15.70 3.06 -2.22
CA LEU A 293 15.63 2.85 -3.67
C LEU A 293 16.12 4.06 -4.48
N THR A 294 16.65 5.08 -3.83
CA THR A 294 17.34 6.20 -4.50
C THR A 294 18.70 5.75 -5.01
N ALA A 295 19.14 6.37 -6.12
CA ALA A 295 20.42 6.06 -6.78
C ALA A 295 21.62 6.37 -5.89
#